data_AF-A0AAE5S1W1-F1
#
_entry.id   AF-A0AAE5S1W1-F1
#
_cell.length_a   1.000
_cell.length_b   1.000
_cell.length_c   1.000
_cell.angle_alpha   90.00
_cell.angle_beta   90.00
_cell.angle_gamma   90.00
#
_symmetry.space_group_name_H-M   'P 1'
#
loop_
_entity.id
_entity.type
_entity.pdbx_description
1 polymer ?
#
loop_
_entity_poly.entity_id
_entity_poly.type
_entity_poly.pdbx_seq_one_letter_code
_entity_poly.pdbx_strand_id
1 'polypeptide(L)'
;MIDFTQFPGTVAGVYFRLLNCAELQLVVMSASIFWRLRQSMQHQYISLGSACNAATMMKVAGLRRASYPFDWLLNVDDGLSAVTQIVVEDFSTVSESGSYEIVYHPPVGRSVPAYKLYPRTFHVHSDPASDPRTHTEMVRRFDRLREALRTEDFLHFVYYRELSQSRARTPGITAKAVFELMEKEATQFLSVIDKTRRGRTKILLVLESSVNDRREADDAARSAFSSDNRVAFGSALSRYDGDNQLLEQWQRDWINLIIKQTDMPLRLVIQCQLKRATRSIKRSIKSALSRG
;
A
#
# COMPACT_ATOMS: atom_id res chain seq x y z
N MET A 1 3.61 48.25 37.83
CA MET A 1 2.57 47.89 36.85
C MET A 1 2.22 49.20 36.15
N ILE A 2 2.66 49.40 34.91
CA ILE A 2 2.46 50.67 34.18
C ILE A 2 1.20 50.51 33.33
N ASP A 3 0.23 51.38 33.55
CA ASP A 3 -1.04 51.44 32.82
C ASP A 3 -0.85 52.28 31.55
N PHE A 4 -1.06 51.65 30.39
CA PHE A 4 -0.82 52.24 29.06
C PHE A 4 -2.09 52.73 28.36
N THR A 5 -3.18 52.93 29.10
CA THR A 5 -4.49 53.29 28.51
C THR A 5 -4.71 54.77 28.18
N GLN A 6 -3.72 55.67 28.38
CA GLN A 6 -3.95 57.13 28.36
C GLN A 6 -3.44 57.94 27.15
N PHE A 7 -3.09 57.34 26.00
CA PHE A 7 -2.68 58.15 24.82
C PHE A 7 -3.41 57.77 23.52
N PRO A 8 -4.63 58.29 23.28
CA PRO A 8 -5.23 58.31 21.96
C PRO A 8 -4.80 59.60 21.24
N GLY A 9 -3.94 59.53 20.23
CA GLY A 9 -3.84 60.59 19.23
C GLY A 9 -2.45 61.10 18.83
N THR A 10 -1.35 60.56 19.32
CA THR A 10 -0.01 60.92 18.81
C THR A 10 0.40 60.02 17.63
N VAL A 11 1.11 60.61 16.65
CA VAL A 11 1.66 59.92 15.45
C VAL A 11 2.46 58.66 15.83
N ALA A 12 3.08 58.63 17.01
CA ALA A 12 3.77 57.47 17.56
C ALA A 12 2.85 56.27 17.88
N GLY A 13 1.59 56.51 18.28
CA GLY A 13 0.60 55.45 18.54
C GLY A 13 0.07 54.78 17.27
N VAL A 14 0.07 55.49 16.13
CA VAL A 14 -0.30 54.94 14.83
C VAL A 14 0.81 54.05 14.27
N TYR A 15 2.08 54.46 14.43
CA TYR A 15 3.23 53.63 14.05
C TYR A 15 3.34 52.34 14.87
N PHE A 16 3.00 52.36 16.17
CA PHE A 16 3.03 51.16 17.02
C PHE A 16 1.94 50.14 16.69
N ARG A 17 0.77 50.58 16.19
CA ARG A 17 -0.27 49.68 15.66
C ARG A 17 0.06 49.13 14.27
N LEU A 18 0.75 49.89 13.42
CA LEU A 18 1.15 49.43 12.07
C LEU A 18 2.35 48.47 12.11
N LEU A 19 3.33 48.71 12.99
CA LEU A 19 4.47 47.80 13.19
C LEU A 19 4.04 46.44 13.74
N ASN A 20 3.07 46.41 14.67
CA ASN A 20 2.49 45.15 15.15
C ASN A 20 1.72 44.39 14.05
N CYS A 21 1.13 45.08 13.07
CA CYS A 21 0.40 44.43 11.99
C CYS A 21 1.34 43.81 10.94
N ALA A 22 2.46 44.48 10.63
CA ALA A 22 3.46 43.98 9.70
C ALA A 22 4.25 42.78 10.27
N GLU A 23 4.60 42.80 11.56
CA GLU A 23 5.27 41.66 12.21
C GLU A 23 4.33 40.45 12.36
N LEU A 24 3.05 40.66 12.66
CA LEU A 24 2.04 39.58 12.66
C LEU A 24 1.83 39.00 11.25
N GLN A 25 1.79 39.83 10.21
CA GLN A 25 1.74 39.34 8.83
C GLN A 25 2.99 38.55 8.46
N LEU A 26 4.17 39.00 8.87
CA LEU A 26 5.41 38.26 8.62
C LEU A 26 5.42 36.92 9.36
N VAL A 27 4.99 36.86 10.62
CA VAL A 27 4.90 35.60 11.39
C VAL A 27 3.86 34.65 10.80
N VAL A 28 2.70 35.14 10.35
CA VAL A 28 1.68 34.32 9.68
C VAL A 28 2.15 33.85 8.29
N MET A 29 2.86 34.68 7.54
CA MET A 29 3.47 34.30 6.26
C MET A 29 4.61 33.30 6.47
N SER A 30 5.46 33.49 7.47
CA SER A 30 6.53 32.55 7.82
C SER A 30 5.96 31.23 8.35
N ALA A 31 4.90 31.25 9.17
CA ALA A 31 4.24 30.04 9.65
C ALA A 31 3.52 29.31 8.53
N SER A 32 2.87 30.00 7.59
CA SER A 32 2.22 29.38 6.43
C SER A 32 3.23 28.88 5.39
N ILE A 33 4.35 29.58 5.18
CA ILE A 33 5.49 29.10 4.39
C ILE A 33 6.13 27.89 5.07
N PHE A 34 6.35 27.91 6.38
CA PHE A 34 6.90 26.78 7.14
C PHE A 34 5.94 25.58 7.16
N TRP A 35 4.63 25.81 7.24
CA TRP A 35 3.62 24.75 7.16
C TRP A 35 3.50 24.19 5.73
N ARG A 36 3.58 25.04 4.70
CA ARG A 36 3.65 24.62 3.28
C ARG A 36 4.96 23.90 2.94
N LEU A 37 6.08 24.30 3.53
CA LEU A 37 7.38 23.64 3.37
C LEU A 37 7.47 22.34 4.19
N ARG A 38 6.71 22.22 5.28
CA ARG A 38 6.62 20.99 6.10
C ARG A 38 5.60 19.97 5.57
N GLN A 39 4.71 20.37 4.67
CA GLN A 39 4.00 19.42 3.80
C GLN A 39 4.93 18.92 2.69
N SER A 40 6.06 18.30 3.07
CA SER A 40 6.78 17.46 2.12
C SER A 40 5.80 16.38 1.67
N MET A 41 5.51 16.28 0.37
CA MET A 41 4.76 15.16 -0.21
C MET A 41 5.23 13.86 0.45
N GLN A 42 4.35 13.19 1.18
CA GLN A 42 4.71 11.95 1.84
C GLN A 42 4.57 10.82 0.83
N HIS A 43 5.37 9.77 1.00
CA HIS A 43 5.20 8.56 0.21
C HIS A 43 4.43 7.54 1.04
N GLN A 44 3.36 7.00 0.47
CA GLN A 44 2.55 5.96 1.10
C GLN A 44 2.57 4.70 0.24
N TYR A 45 2.72 3.54 0.88
CA TYR A 45 2.73 2.24 0.19
C TYR A 45 1.49 1.45 0.60
N ILE A 46 0.71 1.03 -0.40
CA ILE A 46 -0.62 0.44 -0.23
C ILE A 46 -0.69 -0.87 -1.01
N SER A 47 -1.12 -1.94 -0.35
CA SER A 47 -1.36 -3.23 -1.01
C SER A 47 -2.73 -3.16 -1.68
N LEU A 48 -2.82 -3.65 -2.91
CA LEU A 48 -4.10 -3.89 -3.59
C LEU A 48 -4.52 -5.37 -3.53
N GLY A 49 -3.87 -6.16 -2.67
CA GLY A 49 -4.27 -7.54 -2.36
C GLY A 49 -3.60 -8.62 -3.21
N SER A 50 -4.34 -9.72 -3.40
CA SER A 50 -3.99 -11.09 -3.84
C SER A 50 -3.27 -11.96 -2.80
N ALA A 51 -3.65 -11.77 -1.53
CA ALA A 51 -3.12 -12.31 -0.27
C ALA A 51 -2.14 -11.36 0.46
N CYS A 52 -1.59 -11.84 1.58
CA CYS A 52 -0.92 -11.00 2.57
C CYS A 52 0.57 -10.71 2.25
N ASN A 53 1.12 -11.19 1.13
CA ASN A 53 2.56 -11.10 0.85
C ASN A 53 3.02 -9.65 0.66
N ALA A 54 2.38 -8.89 -0.24
CA ALA A 54 2.72 -7.48 -0.45
C ALA A 54 2.64 -6.66 0.85
N ALA A 55 1.53 -6.78 1.59
CA ALA A 55 1.34 -6.11 2.89
C ALA A 55 2.39 -6.52 3.93
N THR A 56 2.77 -7.79 3.96
CA THR A 56 3.83 -8.31 4.82
C THR A 56 5.18 -7.74 4.42
N MET A 57 5.51 -7.70 3.13
CA MET A 57 6.79 -7.19 2.64
C MET A 57 6.94 -5.69 2.86
N MET A 58 5.89 -4.89 2.68
CA MET A 58 5.91 -3.47 3.04
C MET A 58 6.11 -3.26 4.56
N LYS A 59 5.53 -4.12 5.41
CA LYS A 59 5.79 -4.12 6.86
C LYS A 59 7.23 -4.54 7.17
N VAL A 60 7.77 -5.53 6.44
CA VAL A 60 9.16 -5.97 6.60
C VAL A 60 10.15 -4.85 6.26
N ALA A 61 9.90 -4.16 5.15
CA ALA A 61 10.67 -3.00 4.68
C ALA A 61 10.52 -1.75 5.57
N GLY A 62 9.56 -1.72 6.49
CA GLY A 62 9.28 -0.56 7.33
C GLY A 62 8.60 0.59 6.58
N LEU A 63 7.91 0.28 5.49
CA LEU A 63 7.19 1.22 4.62
C LEU A 63 5.69 1.30 4.97
N ARG A 64 5.13 0.24 5.57
CA ARG A 64 3.73 0.21 5.97
C ARG A 64 3.49 1.12 7.18
N ARG A 65 2.80 2.23 6.95
CA ARG A 65 2.40 3.21 7.98
C ARG A 65 1.09 2.88 8.66
N ALA A 66 0.18 2.25 7.92
CA ALA A 66 -1.14 1.88 8.37
C ALA A 66 -1.58 0.60 7.66
N SER A 67 -2.56 -0.11 8.23
CA SER A 67 -3.20 -1.25 7.55
C SER A 67 -4.29 -0.75 6.59
N TYR A 68 -4.30 -1.21 5.35
CA TYR A 68 -5.32 -0.89 4.35
C TYR A 68 -6.30 -2.06 4.14
N PRO A 69 -7.45 -1.84 3.47
CA PRO A 69 -8.50 -2.84 3.34
C PRO A 69 -8.02 -4.15 2.71
N PHE A 70 -7.24 -4.02 1.64
CA PHE A 70 -6.81 -5.16 0.82
C PHE A 70 -5.55 -5.85 1.35
N ASP A 71 -4.98 -5.38 2.47
CA ASP A 71 -3.83 -6.05 3.11
C ASP A 71 -4.16 -7.47 3.59
N TRP A 72 -5.44 -7.77 3.75
CA TRP A 72 -5.96 -8.99 4.39
C TRP A 72 -7.00 -9.71 3.53
N LEU A 73 -7.24 -9.22 2.32
CA LEU A 73 -8.22 -9.78 1.40
C LEU A 73 -7.53 -10.69 0.40
N LEU A 74 -8.13 -11.86 0.21
CA LEU A 74 -7.75 -12.79 -0.84
C LEU A 74 -8.68 -12.56 -2.04
N ASN A 75 -8.26 -11.71 -2.98
CA ASN A 75 -8.92 -11.42 -4.26
C ASN A 75 -8.16 -12.05 -5.43
N VAL A 76 -7.65 -13.27 -5.26
CA VAL A 76 -6.83 -13.94 -6.29
C VAL A 76 -7.66 -14.19 -7.55
N ASP A 77 -8.93 -14.57 -7.40
CA ASP A 77 -9.87 -14.84 -8.49
C ASP A 77 -10.17 -13.61 -9.33
N ASP A 78 -10.73 -12.59 -8.68
CA ASP A 78 -11.21 -11.39 -9.37
C ASP A 78 -10.10 -10.36 -9.63
N GLY A 79 -8.91 -10.59 -9.06
CA GLY A 79 -7.76 -9.72 -9.22
C GLY A 79 -8.03 -8.29 -8.79
N LEU A 80 -7.46 -7.34 -9.54
CA LEU A 80 -7.73 -5.92 -9.34
C LEU A 80 -9.14 -5.50 -9.78
N SER A 81 -9.89 -6.33 -10.50
CA SER A 81 -11.25 -5.98 -10.95
C SER A 81 -12.19 -5.77 -9.77
N ALA A 82 -12.20 -6.68 -8.77
CA ALA A 82 -13.00 -6.51 -7.56
C ALA A 82 -12.56 -5.29 -6.74
N VAL A 83 -11.25 -5.07 -6.59
CA VAL A 83 -10.69 -3.89 -5.92
C VAL A 83 -11.17 -2.60 -6.57
N THR A 84 -11.14 -2.57 -7.90
CA THR A 84 -11.57 -1.42 -8.69
C THR A 84 -13.05 -1.14 -8.45
N GLN A 85 -13.93 -2.15 -8.53
CA GLN A 85 -15.36 -1.97 -8.30
C GLN A 85 -15.68 -1.52 -6.88
N ILE A 86 -15.05 -2.13 -5.87
CA ILE A 86 -15.19 -1.71 -4.46
C ILE A 86 -14.82 -0.23 -4.28
N VAL A 87 -13.77 0.24 -4.95
CA VAL A 87 -13.34 1.65 -4.91
C VAL A 87 -14.32 2.55 -5.68
N VAL A 88 -14.83 2.12 -6.84
CA VAL A 88 -15.85 2.87 -7.62
C VAL A 88 -17.12 3.08 -6.81
N GLU A 89 -17.57 2.04 -6.10
CA GLU A 89 -18.77 2.07 -5.26
C GLU A 89 -18.54 2.79 -3.92
N ASP A 90 -17.38 3.42 -3.75
CA ASP A 90 -16.93 4.07 -2.51
C ASP A 90 -17.16 3.18 -1.29
N PHE A 91 -16.83 1.89 -1.39
CA PHE A 91 -16.98 0.85 -0.35
C PHE A 91 -18.40 0.63 0.20
N SER A 92 -19.43 1.25 -0.37
CA SER A 92 -20.81 1.21 0.15
C SER A 92 -21.38 -0.21 0.23
N THR A 93 -21.00 -1.05 -0.72
CA THR A 93 -21.41 -2.46 -0.87
C THR A 93 -20.68 -3.44 0.05
N VAL A 94 -19.63 -2.97 0.76
CA VAL A 94 -18.77 -3.81 1.60
C VAL A 94 -18.62 -3.30 3.03
N SER A 95 -19.15 -2.12 3.33
CA SER A 95 -19.03 -1.48 4.64
C SER A 95 -20.08 -1.89 5.66
N GLU A 96 -21.19 -2.49 5.23
CA GLU A 96 -22.25 -2.92 6.15
C GLU A 96 -21.95 -4.31 6.72
N SER A 97 -22.34 -4.57 7.97
CA SER A 97 -22.21 -5.90 8.58
C SER A 97 -22.99 -6.98 7.82
N GLY A 98 -24.07 -6.59 7.14
CA GLY A 98 -24.87 -7.47 6.27
C GLY A 98 -24.21 -7.79 4.93
N SER A 99 -23.04 -7.24 4.61
CA SER A 99 -22.36 -7.41 3.32
C SER A 99 -21.63 -8.75 3.18
N TYR A 100 -21.54 -9.54 4.25
CA TYR A 100 -20.79 -10.79 4.27
C TYR A 100 -21.67 -12.02 4.13
N GLU A 101 -21.12 -13.05 3.50
CA GLU A 101 -21.62 -14.42 3.55
C GLU A 101 -20.48 -15.39 3.90
N ILE A 102 -20.84 -16.55 4.46
CA ILE A 102 -19.87 -17.58 4.82
C ILE A 102 -19.79 -18.59 3.69
N VAL A 103 -18.60 -18.71 3.09
CA VAL A 103 -18.35 -19.59 1.95
C VAL A 103 -17.23 -20.58 2.28
N TYR A 104 -17.36 -21.81 1.79
CA TYR A 104 -16.27 -22.77 1.87
C TYR A 104 -15.23 -22.44 0.79
N HIS A 105 -13.98 -22.19 1.21
CA HIS A 105 -12.89 -21.89 0.29
C HIS A 105 -11.87 -23.05 0.28
N PRO A 106 -11.91 -23.96 -0.72
CA PRO A 106 -11.09 -25.16 -0.73
C PRO A 106 -9.58 -24.94 -0.54
N PRO A 107 -8.94 -23.92 -1.14
CA PRO A 107 -7.51 -23.66 -0.92
C PRO A 107 -7.11 -23.40 0.55
N VAL A 108 -8.04 -22.89 1.37
CA VAL A 108 -7.80 -22.65 2.81
C VAL A 108 -8.36 -23.81 3.66
N GLY A 109 -9.17 -24.70 3.08
CA GLY A 109 -9.68 -25.90 3.74
C GLY A 109 -10.74 -25.65 4.82
N ARG A 110 -11.34 -24.45 4.87
CA ARG A 110 -12.36 -24.08 5.85
C ARG A 110 -13.31 -23.02 5.30
N SER A 111 -14.42 -22.80 6.01
CA SER A 111 -15.33 -21.70 5.74
C SER A 111 -14.72 -20.36 6.17
N VAL A 112 -14.87 -19.36 5.31
CA VAL A 112 -14.36 -18.00 5.50
C VAL A 112 -15.43 -16.98 5.09
N PRO A 113 -15.44 -15.78 5.69
CA PRO A 113 -16.29 -14.71 5.21
C PRO A 113 -15.84 -14.22 3.83
N ALA A 114 -16.78 -14.04 2.92
CA ALA A 114 -16.63 -13.34 1.65
C ALA A 114 -17.64 -12.20 1.57
N TYR A 115 -17.40 -11.22 0.70
CA TYR A 115 -18.41 -10.21 0.41
C TYR A 115 -19.47 -10.79 -0.53
N LYS A 116 -20.77 -10.59 -0.23
CA LYS A 116 -21.89 -11.11 -1.04
C LYS A 116 -21.82 -10.68 -2.51
N LEU A 117 -21.42 -9.44 -2.76
CA LEU A 117 -21.28 -8.89 -4.12
C LEU A 117 -19.93 -9.22 -4.77
N TYR A 118 -18.96 -9.70 -3.98
CA TYR A 118 -17.63 -10.13 -4.43
C TYR A 118 -17.28 -11.48 -3.81
N PRO A 119 -18.01 -12.56 -4.17
CA PRO A 119 -17.94 -13.84 -3.45
C PRO A 119 -16.59 -14.54 -3.60
N ARG A 120 -15.71 -14.05 -4.48
CA ARG A 120 -14.33 -14.55 -4.63
C ARG A 120 -13.27 -13.63 -3.98
N THR A 121 -13.72 -12.72 -3.11
CA THR A 121 -12.87 -11.88 -2.27
C THR A 121 -13.09 -12.26 -0.80
N PHE A 122 -12.11 -12.95 -0.22
CA PHE A 122 -12.25 -13.63 1.07
C PHE A 122 -11.46 -12.98 2.21
N HIS A 123 -11.97 -13.13 3.44
CA HIS A 123 -11.26 -12.82 4.68
C HIS A 123 -10.61 -14.07 5.28
N VAL A 124 -9.33 -14.27 5.00
CA VAL A 124 -8.60 -15.49 5.43
C VAL A 124 -8.05 -15.39 6.85
N HIS A 125 -7.88 -14.20 7.41
CA HIS A 125 -7.23 -13.99 8.73
C HIS A 125 -8.10 -13.24 9.73
N SER A 126 -9.37 -13.02 9.42
CA SER A 126 -10.29 -12.20 10.21
C SER A 126 -11.72 -12.64 9.97
N ASP A 127 -12.62 -12.45 10.93
CA ASP A 127 -14.05 -12.72 10.77
C ASP A 127 -14.92 -11.47 11.01
N PRO A 128 -15.00 -10.53 10.04
CA PRO A 128 -15.85 -9.35 10.19
C PRO A 128 -17.35 -9.67 10.12
N ALA A 129 -17.75 -10.88 9.72
CA ALA A 129 -19.15 -11.27 9.69
C ALA A 129 -19.67 -11.56 11.11
N SER A 130 -18.85 -12.26 11.91
CA SER A 130 -19.23 -12.69 13.26
C SER A 130 -18.66 -11.78 14.36
N ASP A 131 -17.60 -11.01 14.11
CA ASP A 131 -16.97 -10.13 15.10
C ASP A 131 -17.15 -8.63 14.77
N PRO A 132 -18.02 -7.91 15.53
CA PRO A 132 -18.24 -6.47 15.36
C PRO A 132 -16.98 -5.61 15.51
N ARG A 133 -15.99 -6.04 16.31
CA ARG A 133 -14.74 -5.29 16.48
C ARG A 133 -13.90 -5.38 15.21
N THR A 134 -13.72 -6.59 14.68
CA THR A 134 -13.07 -6.82 13.40
C THR A 134 -13.77 -6.07 12.26
N HIS A 135 -15.11 -6.07 12.23
CA HIS A 135 -15.88 -5.29 11.27
C HIS A 135 -15.58 -3.78 11.36
N THR A 136 -15.65 -3.23 12.58
CA THR A 136 -15.33 -1.81 12.84
C THR A 136 -13.91 -1.45 12.38
N GLU A 137 -12.94 -2.34 12.61
CA GLU A 137 -11.58 -2.14 12.10
C GLU A 137 -11.50 -2.14 10.57
N MET A 138 -12.28 -3.00 9.90
CA MET A 138 -12.36 -3.04 8.44
C MET A 138 -12.95 -1.75 7.87
N VAL A 139 -14.03 -1.23 8.45
CA VAL A 139 -14.61 0.06 8.06
C VAL A 139 -13.59 1.19 8.19
N ARG A 140 -12.86 1.25 9.31
CA ARG A 140 -11.76 2.22 9.48
C ARG A 140 -10.61 2.06 8.49
N ARG A 141 -10.42 0.87 7.90
CA ARG A 141 -9.45 0.66 6.82
C ARG A 141 -9.99 1.26 5.52
N PHE A 142 -11.29 1.11 5.23
CA PHE A 142 -11.93 1.74 4.06
C PHE A 142 -11.79 3.25 4.12
N ASP A 143 -12.12 3.87 5.26
CA ASP A 143 -12.00 5.32 5.47
C ASP A 143 -10.57 5.82 5.24
N ARG A 144 -9.57 5.07 5.71
CA ARG A 144 -8.16 5.41 5.49
C ARG A 144 -7.76 5.34 4.03
N LEU A 145 -8.29 4.39 3.25
CA LEU A 145 -8.01 4.35 1.82
C LEU A 145 -8.71 5.50 1.10
N ARG A 146 -9.97 5.81 1.44
CA ARG A 146 -10.68 6.99 0.91
C ARG A 146 -9.87 8.27 1.15
N GLU A 147 -9.39 8.46 2.37
CA GLU A 147 -8.57 9.61 2.73
C GLU A 147 -7.25 9.63 1.95
N ALA A 148 -6.53 8.51 1.90
CA ALA A 148 -5.27 8.40 1.16
C ALA A 148 -5.43 8.77 -0.32
N LEU A 149 -6.52 8.37 -0.96
CA LEU A 149 -6.80 8.70 -2.36
C LEU A 149 -7.03 10.22 -2.59
N ARG A 150 -7.49 10.95 -1.56
CA ARG A 150 -7.80 12.39 -1.62
C ARG A 150 -6.61 13.30 -1.29
N THR A 151 -5.57 12.83 -0.61
CA THR A 151 -4.40 13.65 -0.24
C THR A 151 -3.53 14.02 -1.46
N GLU A 152 -2.53 14.89 -1.34
CA GLU A 152 -1.57 15.16 -2.44
C GLU A 152 -0.29 14.29 -2.35
N ASP A 153 -0.28 13.32 -1.44
CA ASP A 153 0.87 12.43 -1.22
C ASP A 153 1.22 11.59 -2.45
N PHE A 154 2.46 11.12 -2.53
CA PHE A 154 2.83 10.12 -3.53
C PHE A 154 2.32 8.75 -3.08
N LEU A 155 1.38 8.16 -3.82
CA LEU A 155 0.88 6.81 -3.54
C LEU A 155 1.61 5.76 -4.38
N HIS A 156 2.09 4.73 -3.71
CA HIS A 156 2.69 3.55 -4.30
C HIS A 156 1.78 2.36 -4.07
N PHE A 157 1.10 1.92 -5.11
CA PHE A 157 0.31 0.70 -5.08
C PHE A 157 1.19 -0.50 -5.38
N VAL A 158 0.97 -1.59 -4.66
CA VAL A 158 1.63 -2.87 -4.91
C VAL A 158 0.55 -3.91 -5.11
N TYR A 159 0.54 -4.52 -6.28
CA TYR A 159 -0.35 -5.61 -6.64
C TYR A 159 0.49 -6.80 -7.09
N TYR A 160 0.05 -8.01 -6.76
CA TYR A 160 0.75 -9.20 -7.20
C TYR A 160 -0.20 -10.27 -7.69
N ARG A 161 0.37 -11.32 -8.28
CA ARG A 161 -0.30 -12.59 -8.57
C ARG A 161 0.72 -13.70 -8.39
N GLU A 162 0.24 -14.92 -8.15
CA GLU A 162 1.09 -16.10 -8.19
C GLU A 162 0.86 -16.87 -9.51
N LEU A 163 1.94 -17.23 -10.20
CA LEU A 163 1.88 -17.92 -11.48
C LEU A 163 1.26 -19.32 -11.35
N SER A 164 1.57 -20.04 -10.27
CA SER A 164 1.02 -21.37 -9.97
C SER A 164 -0.51 -21.32 -9.84
N GLN A 165 -1.04 -20.33 -9.11
CA GLN A 165 -2.47 -20.10 -8.94
C GLN A 165 -3.14 -19.69 -10.25
N SER A 166 -2.45 -18.90 -11.07
CA SER A 166 -2.93 -18.51 -12.40
C SER A 166 -3.06 -19.74 -13.32
N ARG A 167 -2.07 -20.64 -13.30
CA ARG A 167 -2.07 -21.90 -14.07
C ARG A 167 -3.09 -22.91 -13.56
N ALA A 168 -3.37 -22.94 -12.26
CA ALA A 168 -4.42 -23.79 -11.70
C ALA A 168 -5.80 -23.44 -12.27
N ARG A 169 -6.04 -22.16 -12.64
CA ARG A 169 -7.30 -21.72 -13.25
C ARG A 169 -7.30 -21.75 -14.76
N THR A 170 -6.20 -21.33 -15.37
CA THR A 170 -6.03 -21.30 -16.81
C THR A 170 -4.81 -22.17 -17.15
N PRO A 171 -5.00 -23.49 -17.29
CA PRO A 171 -3.91 -24.40 -17.62
C PRO A 171 -3.16 -23.93 -18.87
N GLY A 172 -1.84 -23.86 -18.79
CA GLY A 172 -0.99 -23.40 -19.90
C GLY A 172 -0.80 -21.87 -20.00
N ILE A 173 -1.40 -21.07 -19.11
CA ILE A 173 -1.11 -19.62 -19.09
C ILE A 173 0.39 -19.37 -18.83
N THR A 174 0.97 -18.50 -19.64
CA THR A 174 2.39 -18.10 -19.54
C THR A 174 2.55 -16.92 -18.60
N ALA A 175 3.75 -16.73 -18.04
CA ALA A 175 4.06 -15.56 -17.22
C ALA A 175 3.80 -14.24 -17.95
N LYS A 176 4.08 -14.19 -19.27
CA LYS A 176 3.80 -13.03 -20.12
C LYS A 176 2.32 -12.70 -20.17
N ALA A 177 1.47 -13.70 -20.44
CA ALA A 177 0.02 -13.51 -20.48
C ALA A 177 -0.55 -13.06 -19.12
N VAL A 178 0.04 -13.53 -18.00
CA VAL A 178 -0.34 -13.04 -16.67
C VAL A 178 0.03 -11.56 -16.49
N PHE A 179 1.21 -11.12 -16.91
CA PHE A 179 1.57 -9.70 -16.85
C PHE A 179 0.68 -8.82 -17.74
N GLU A 180 0.33 -9.27 -18.95
CA GLU A 180 -0.61 -8.56 -19.83
C GLU A 180 -1.98 -8.40 -19.16
N LEU A 181 -2.47 -9.44 -18.48
CA LEU A 181 -3.68 -9.34 -17.68
C LEU A 181 -3.52 -8.34 -16.52
N MET A 182 -2.45 -8.42 -15.75
CA MET A 182 -2.20 -7.51 -14.63
C MET A 182 -2.09 -6.06 -15.08
N GLU A 183 -1.45 -5.79 -16.22
CA GLU A 183 -1.34 -4.46 -16.83
C GLU A 183 -2.72 -3.91 -17.18
N LYS A 184 -3.55 -4.70 -17.84
CA LYS A 184 -4.92 -4.30 -18.20
C LYS A 184 -5.75 -3.92 -16.97
N GLU A 185 -5.71 -4.74 -15.93
CA GLU A 185 -6.45 -4.45 -14.69
C GLU A 185 -5.88 -3.23 -13.95
N ALA A 186 -4.56 -3.06 -13.95
CA ALA A 186 -3.89 -1.92 -13.35
C ALA A 186 -4.25 -0.61 -14.07
N THR A 187 -4.25 -0.61 -15.40
CA THR A 187 -4.67 0.54 -16.22
C THR A 187 -6.12 0.92 -15.95
N GLN A 188 -7.02 -0.08 -15.83
CA GLN A 188 -8.40 0.17 -15.43
C GLN A 188 -8.49 0.78 -14.02
N PHE A 189 -7.78 0.23 -13.04
CA PHE A 189 -7.74 0.76 -11.68
C PHE A 189 -7.23 2.21 -11.64
N LEU A 190 -6.11 2.49 -12.33
CA LEU A 190 -5.54 3.84 -12.43
C LEU A 190 -6.54 4.83 -13.04
N SER A 191 -7.22 4.44 -14.13
CA SER A 191 -8.24 5.29 -14.77
C SER A 191 -9.42 5.65 -13.86
N VAL A 192 -9.75 4.79 -12.90
CA VAL A 192 -10.80 5.02 -11.91
C VAL A 192 -10.31 6.01 -10.86
N ILE A 193 -9.15 5.77 -10.26
CA ILE A 193 -8.66 6.63 -9.18
C ILE A 193 -8.26 8.01 -9.70
N ASP A 194 -7.83 8.16 -10.96
CA ASP A 194 -7.47 9.44 -11.56
C ASP A 194 -8.62 10.44 -11.59
N LYS A 195 -9.88 9.97 -11.51
CA LYS A 195 -11.05 10.83 -11.41
C LYS A 195 -11.13 11.59 -10.09
N THR A 196 -10.47 11.08 -9.04
CA THR A 196 -10.54 11.63 -7.67
C THR A 196 -9.16 11.99 -7.10
N ARG A 197 -8.09 11.38 -7.61
CA ARG A 197 -6.70 11.55 -7.21
C ARG A 197 -6.14 12.88 -7.72
N ARG A 198 -5.49 13.64 -6.83
CA ARG A 198 -4.78 14.91 -7.18
C ARG A 198 -3.26 14.80 -7.15
N GLY A 199 -2.73 13.85 -6.38
CA GLY A 199 -1.28 13.64 -6.25
C GLY A 199 -0.75 12.55 -7.18
N ARG A 200 0.55 12.28 -7.06
CA ARG A 200 1.25 11.31 -7.90
C ARG A 200 0.97 9.87 -7.47
N THR A 201 0.98 8.98 -8.46
CA THR A 201 0.74 7.55 -8.26
C THR A 201 1.75 6.73 -9.03
N LYS A 202 2.21 5.63 -8.44
CA LYS A 202 2.93 4.54 -9.09
C LYS A 202 2.26 3.22 -8.71
N ILE A 203 2.23 2.26 -9.62
CA ILE A 203 1.81 0.89 -9.32
C ILE A 203 2.91 -0.10 -9.71
N LEU A 204 3.26 -0.98 -8.77
CA LEU A 204 4.17 -2.10 -8.99
C LEU A 204 3.37 -3.39 -9.11
N LEU A 205 3.50 -4.05 -10.26
CA LEU A 205 2.91 -5.35 -10.58
C LEU A 205 3.96 -6.44 -10.37
N VAL A 206 3.74 -7.32 -9.39
CA VAL A 206 4.67 -8.40 -9.05
C VAL A 206 4.09 -9.76 -9.43
N LEU A 207 4.83 -10.56 -10.20
CA LEU A 207 4.49 -11.97 -10.41
C LEU A 207 5.36 -12.84 -9.50
N GLU A 208 4.73 -13.53 -8.54
CA GLU A 208 5.38 -14.56 -7.76
C GLU A 208 5.44 -15.87 -8.56
N SER A 209 6.60 -16.52 -8.56
CA SER A 209 6.85 -17.76 -9.30
C SER A 209 7.60 -18.79 -8.47
N SER A 210 7.37 -20.08 -8.76
CA SER A 210 8.17 -21.14 -8.18
C SER A 210 9.65 -21.04 -8.59
N VAL A 211 10.53 -21.80 -7.94
CA VAL A 211 11.95 -21.91 -8.34
C VAL A 211 12.06 -22.35 -9.81
N ASN A 212 11.22 -23.30 -10.25
CA ASN A 212 11.27 -23.86 -11.60
C ASN A 212 10.79 -22.85 -12.67
N ASP A 213 9.87 -21.97 -12.30
CA ASP A 213 9.30 -20.97 -13.22
C ASP A 213 10.03 -19.62 -13.19
N ARG A 214 11.06 -19.50 -12.34
CA ARG A 214 11.73 -18.23 -12.06
C ARG A 214 12.26 -17.54 -13.31
N ARG A 215 12.89 -18.32 -14.20
CA ARG A 215 13.47 -17.79 -15.44
C ARG A 215 12.37 -17.21 -16.34
N GLU A 216 11.28 -17.95 -16.54
CA GLU A 216 10.14 -17.50 -17.36
C GLU A 216 9.54 -16.21 -16.80
N ALA A 217 9.31 -16.16 -15.48
CA ALA A 217 8.76 -14.96 -14.83
C ALA A 217 9.70 -13.75 -14.94
N ASP A 218 11.01 -13.96 -14.76
CA ASP A 218 12.02 -12.91 -14.89
C ASP A 218 12.15 -12.38 -16.34
N ASP A 219 12.11 -13.28 -17.33
CA ASP A 219 12.11 -12.92 -18.76
C ASP A 219 10.83 -12.15 -19.14
N ALA A 220 9.68 -12.59 -18.64
CA ALA A 220 8.39 -11.93 -18.85
C ALA A 220 8.37 -10.54 -18.19
N ALA A 221 8.88 -10.38 -16.97
CA ALA A 221 8.94 -9.10 -16.28
C ALA A 221 9.83 -8.07 -16.99
N ARG A 222 10.95 -8.53 -17.58
CA ARG A 222 11.86 -7.66 -18.36
C ARG A 222 11.29 -7.20 -19.69
N SER A 223 10.46 -8.03 -20.31
CA SER A 223 9.86 -7.77 -21.62
C SER A 223 8.45 -7.16 -21.52
N ALA A 224 7.85 -7.13 -20.33
CA ALA A 224 6.57 -6.48 -20.08
C ALA A 224 6.66 -4.98 -20.36
N PHE A 225 5.59 -4.45 -20.94
CA PHE A 225 5.48 -3.06 -21.33
C PHE A 225 4.09 -2.54 -20.96
N SER A 226 4.03 -1.29 -20.50
CA SER A 226 2.79 -0.53 -20.38
C SER A 226 2.98 0.81 -21.05
N SER A 227 1.92 1.30 -21.69
CA SER A 227 1.87 2.67 -22.21
C SER A 227 1.78 3.72 -21.10
N ASP A 228 1.37 3.31 -19.89
CA ASP A 228 1.31 4.18 -18.71
C ASP A 228 2.62 4.06 -17.91
N ASN A 229 3.40 5.15 -17.88
CA ASN A 229 4.70 5.19 -17.19
C ASN A 229 4.62 5.06 -15.66
N ARG A 230 3.42 5.06 -15.09
CA ARG A 230 3.17 4.81 -13.67
C ARG A 230 3.21 3.33 -13.33
N VAL A 231 3.07 2.45 -14.32
CA VAL A 231 3.08 1.00 -14.15
C VAL A 231 4.52 0.49 -14.22
N ALA A 232 4.93 -0.29 -13.22
CA ALA A 232 6.20 -0.98 -13.20
C ALA A 232 5.98 -2.49 -12.99
N PHE A 233 6.90 -3.30 -13.51
CA PHE A 233 6.81 -4.76 -13.48
C PHE A 233 7.96 -5.35 -12.67
N GLY A 234 7.71 -6.50 -12.06
CA GLY A 234 8.72 -7.26 -11.32
C GLY A 234 8.30 -8.69 -11.07
N SER A 235 9.28 -9.54 -10.79
CA SER A 235 9.08 -10.95 -10.47
C SER A 235 9.78 -11.31 -9.15
N ALA A 236 9.08 -12.00 -8.27
CA ALA A 236 9.60 -12.48 -6.99
C ALA A 236 9.47 -14.01 -6.91
N LEU A 237 10.31 -14.65 -6.12
CA LEU A 237 10.10 -16.07 -5.80
C LEU A 237 8.74 -16.22 -5.09
N SER A 238 8.09 -17.37 -5.12
CA SER A 238 6.99 -17.68 -4.21
C SER A 238 7.53 -17.86 -2.78
N ARG A 239 6.64 -17.77 -1.78
CA ARG A 239 7.02 -17.97 -0.38
C ARG A 239 7.17 -19.45 -0.05
N TYR A 240 8.31 -19.83 0.53
CA TYR A 240 8.60 -21.20 0.99
C TYR A 240 8.88 -21.22 2.50
N ASP A 241 7.86 -21.44 3.33
CA ASP A 241 8.00 -21.38 4.79
C ASP A 241 8.85 -22.51 5.39
N GLY A 242 9.02 -23.62 4.66
CA GLY A 242 9.84 -24.76 5.08
C GLY A 242 11.33 -24.65 4.74
N ASP A 243 11.73 -23.65 3.97
CA ASP A 243 13.12 -23.44 3.53
C ASP A 243 13.58 -22.02 3.86
N ASN A 244 14.47 -21.90 4.84
CA ASN A 244 14.97 -20.60 5.29
C ASN A 244 15.71 -19.82 4.19
N GLN A 245 16.45 -20.50 3.30
CA GLN A 245 17.21 -19.83 2.24
C GLN A 245 16.26 -19.26 1.19
N LEU A 246 15.26 -20.03 0.78
CA LEU A 246 14.24 -19.57 -0.17
C LEU A 246 13.35 -18.47 0.44
N LEU A 247 13.00 -18.57 1.72
CA LEU A 247 12.27 -17.52 2.43
C LEU A 247 13.06 -16.21 2.50
N GLU A 248 14.38 -16.28 2.72
CA GLU A 248 15.25 -15.11 2.68
C GLU A 248 15.40 -14.56 1.28
N GLN A 249 15.50 -15.41 0.24
CA GLN A 249 15.51 -14.97 -1.15
C GLN A 249 14.20 -14.25 -1.50
N TRP A 250 13.05 -14.81 -1.17
CA TRP A 250 11.74 -14.20 -1.33
C TRP A 250 11.66 -12.80 -0.71
N GLN A 251 12.11 -12.65 0.55
CA GLN A 251 12.15 -11.35 1.23
C GLN A 251 13.09 -10.37 0.52
N ARG A 252 14.24 -10.83 0.03
CA ARG A 252 15.20 -9.99 -0.69
C ARG A 252 14.62 -9.50 -2.02
N ASP A 253 14.02 -10.40 -2.81
CA ASP A 253 13.41 -10.08 -4.11
C ASP A 253 12.36 -9.00 -3.96
N TRP A 254 11.38 -9.23 -3.07
CA TRP A 254 10.31 -8.28 -2.82
C TRP A 254 10.79 -6.89 -2.41
N ILE A 255 11.69 -6.83 -1.43
CA ILE A 255 12.16 -5.52 -0.96
C ILE A 255 12.97 -4.82 -2.05
N ASN A 256 13.77 -5.56 -2.81
CA ASN A 256 14.53 -4.99 -3.93
C ASN A 256 13.60 -4.48 -5.04
N LEU A 257 12.53 -5.20 -5.37
CA LEU A 257 11.52 -4.75 -6.33
C LEU A 257 10.86 -3.46 -5.86
N ILE A 258 10.36 -3.42 -4.62
CA ILE A 258 9.73 -2.21 -4.07
C ILE A 258 10.70 -1.03 -4.12
N ILE A 259 11.95 -1.20 -3.70
CA ILE A 259 12.96 -0.13 -3.72
C ILE A 259 13.25 0.36 -5.15
N LYS A 260 13.46 -0.56 -6.10
CA LYS A 260 13.97 -0.21 -7.44
C LYS A 260 12.87 0.25 -8.39
N GLN A 261 11.64 -0.22 -8.22
CA GLN A 261 10.55 -0.03 -9.20
C GLN A 261 9.51 1.02 -8.80
N THR A 262 9.61 1.60 -7.60
CA THR A 262 8.62 2.58 -7.11
C THR A 262 9.15 4.01 -7.03
N ASP A 263 10.20 4.37 -7.76
CA ASP A 263 10.79 5.73 -7.72
C ASP A 263 11.04 6.21 -6.27
N MET A 264 11.46 5.28 -5.41
CA MET A 264 11.55 5.48 -3.97
C MET A 264 12.62 6.55 -3.63
N PRO A 265 12.29 7.58 -2.82
CA PRO A 265 13.27 8.54 -2.37
C PRO A 265 14.42 7.89 -1.60
N LEU A 266 15.65 8.37 -1.82
CA LEU A 266 16.87 7.82 -1.21
C LEU A 266 16.76 7.66 0.32
N ARG A 267 16.13 8.62 1.02
CA ARG A 267 15.90 8.53 2.47
C ARG A 267 15.12 7.27 2.88
N LEU A 268 14.12 6.87 2.09
CA LEU A 268 13.32 5.67 2.35
C LEU A 268 14.09 4.41 1.96
N VAL A 269 14.90 4.46 0.90
CA VAL A 269 15.81 3.37 0.55
C VAL A 269 16.76 3.07 1.72
N ILE A 270 17.41 4.11 2.27
CA ILE A 270 18.29 3.98 3.45
C ILE A 270 17.51 3.41 4.64
N GLN A 271 16.32 3.93 4.93
CA GLN A 271 15.46 3.40 6.00
C GLN A 271 15.16 1.90 5.82
N CYS A 272 14.82 1.47 4.61
CA CYS A 272 14.56 0.05 4.30
C CYS A 272 15.81 -0.81 4.54
N GLN A 273 16.98 -0.35 4.08
CA GLN A 273 18.23 -1.10 4.26
C GLN A 273 18.62 -1.20 5.74
N LEU A 274 18.50 -0.12 6.50
CA LEU A 274 18.75 -0.13 7.94
C LEU A 274 17.80 -1.10 8.66
N LYS A 275 16.50 -1.08 8.34
CA LYS A 275 15.52 -2.01 8.92
C LYS A 275 15.85 -3.47 8.61
N ARG A 276 16.33 -3.77 7.40
CA ARG A 276 16.81 -5.12 7.02
C ARG A 276 18.03 -5.54 7.83
N ALA A 277 19.05 -4.68 7.91
CA ALA A 277 20.26 -4.95 8.68
C ALA A 277 19.94 -5.23 10.16
N THR A 278 19.11 -4.38 10.80
CA THR A 278 18.68 -4.59 12.19
C THR A 278 17.96 -5.93 12.37
N ARG A 279 17.10 -6.33 11.44
CA ARG A 279 16.39 -7.62 11.50
C ARG A 279 17.34 -8.81 11.35
N SER A 280 18.30 -8.71 10.43
CA SER A 280 19.33 -9.74 10.23
C SER A 280 20.12 -9.96 11.51
N ILE A 281 20.62 -8.89 12.13
CA ILE A 281 21.36 -8.96 13.39
C ILE A 281 20.52 -9.61 14.50
N LYS A 282 19.25 -9.20 14.65
CA LYS A 282 18.34 -9.80 15.64
C LYS A 282 18.11 -11.30 15.41
N ARG A 283 17.99 -11.74 14.14
CA ARG A 283 17.87 -13.18 13.81
C ARG A 283 19.14 -13.94 14.17
N SER A 284 20.32 -13.41 13.84
CA SER A 284 21.61 -14.03 14.16
C SER A 284 21.80 -14.19 15.67
N ILE A 285 21.46 -13.17 16.47
CA ILE A 285 21.51 -13.25 17.94
C ILE A 285 20.54 -14.32 18.45
N LYS A 286 19.29 -14.33 17.97
CA LYS A 286 18.30 -15.34 18.38
C LYS A 286 18.76 -16.77 18.06
N SER A 287 19.37 -16.99 16.89
CA SER A 287 19.90 -18.30 16.49
C SER A 287 21.12 -18.74 17.31
N ALA A 288 21.94 -17.79 17.77
CA ALA A 288 23.07 -18.10 18.64
C ALA A 288 22.57 -18.51 20.03
N LEU A 289 21.58 -17.81 20.58
CA LEU A 289 20.97 -18.11 21.87
C LEU A 289 20.21 -19.44 21.89
N SER A 290 19.62 -19.90 20.78
CA SER A 290 18.91 -21.18 20.73
C SER A 290 19.83 -22.41 20.61
N ARG A 291 21.15 -22.21 20.51
CA ARG A 291 22.15 -23.29 20.38
C ARG A 291 22.97 -23.51 21.66
N GLY A 292 22.87 -22.62 22.64
CA GLY A 292 23.49 -22.77 23.96
C GLY A 292 22.46 -23.23 24.97
#